data_AF-A0A3M1BM51-F1
#
_entry.id   AF-A0A3M1BM51-F1
#
_cell.length_a   1.000
_cell.length_b   1.000
_cell.length_c   1.000
_cell.angle_alpha   90.00
_cell.angle_beta   90.00
_cell.angle_gamma   90.00
#
_symmetry.space_group_name_H-M   'P 1'
#
loop_
_entity.id
_entity.type
_entity.pdbx_description
1 polymer ?
#
loop_
_entity_poly.entity_id
_entity_poly.type
_entity_poly.pdbx_seq_one_letter_code
_entity_poly.pdbx_strand_id
1 'polypeptide(L)'
;LVLLPVENTDLYRSFLAFLGGELSSVLPVHSFMGFGTYELAFGLPLKFLGESLKEWLKLGFIFHSFLLLSSFIWGVPSALLLSRHRT
;
A
#
# COMPACT_ATOMS: atom_id res chain seq x y z
N LEU A 1 15.88 -7.43 6.58
CA LEU A 1 14.61 -8.07 6.18
C LEU A 1 13.78 -8.25 7.45
N VAL A 2 12.86 -7.33 7.72
CA VAL A 2 11.88 -7.52 8.78
C VAL A 2 10.96 -8.64 8.30
N LEU A 3 11.06 -9.81 8.91
CA LEU A 3 10.10 -10.90 8.69
C LEU A 3 8.77 -10.42 9.25
N LEU A 4 7.87 -9.99 8.36
CA LEU A 4 6.50 -9.68 8.74
C LEU A 4 5.88 -10.97 9.32
N PRO A 5 5.11 -10.89 10.41
CA PRO A 5 4.36 -12.02 10.93
C PRO A 5 3.16 -12.30 10.01
N VAL A 6 3.43 -12.79 8.80
CA VAL A 6 2.44 -13.21 7.78
C VAL A 6 2.07 -14.68 7.98
N GLU A 7 2.62 -15.36 9.00
CA GLU A 7 2.44 -16.79 9.21
C GLU A 7 0.99 -17.22 9.53
N ASN A 8 0.07 -16.28 9.78
CA ASN A 8 -1.34 -16.58 10.10
C ASN A 8 -2.35 -15.62 9.44
N THR A 9 -1.98 -14.92 8.37
CA THR A 9 -2.91 -14.03 7.68
C THR A 9 -3.51 -14.73 6.46
N ASP A 10 -4.81 -14.97 6.48
CA ASP A 10 -5.56 -15.56 5.35
C ASP A 10 -5.30 -14.77 4.06
N LEU A 11 -4.86 -15.48 3.01
CA LEU A 11 -4.54 -14.91 1.70
C LEU A 11 -5.74 -14.12 1.14
N TYR A 12 -6.96 -14.64 1.34
CA TYR A 12 -8.18 -13.99 0.88
C TYR A 12 -8.37 -12.61 1.52
N ARG A 13 -8.17 -12.52 2.84
CA ARG A 13 -8.28 -11.27 3.59
C ARG A 13 -7.20 -10.29 3.18
N SER A 14 -5.97 -10.77 3.07
CA SER A 14 -4.84 -9.95 2.63
C SER A 14 -5.08 -9.39 1.22
N PHE A 15 -5.59 -10.21 0.31
CA PHE A 15 -5.96 -9.79 -1.04
C PHE A 15 -7.05 -8.71 -1.05
N LEU A 16 -8.13 -8.88 -0.27
CA LEU A 16 -9.18 -7.87 -0.16
C LEU A 16 -8.67 -6.55 0.41
N ALA A 17 -7.80 -6.61 1.42
CA ALA A 17 -7.17 -5.43 1.99
C ALA A 17 -6.33 -4.69 0.95
N PHE A 18 -5.49 -5.45 0.22
CA PHE A 18 -4.64 -4.90 -0.81
C PHE A 18 -5.45 -4.27 -1.94
N LEU A 19 -6.52 -4.95 -2.37
CA LEU A 19 -7.44 -4.43 -3.39
C LEU A 19 -8.09 -3.12 -2.96
N GLY A 20 -8.48 -2.99 -1.68
CA GLY A 20 -9.01 -1.73 -1.14
C GLY A 20 -7.98 -0.60 -1.17
N GLY A 21 -6.75 -0.87 -0.72
CA GLY A 21 -5.65 0.10 -0.77
C GLY A 21 -5.35 0.56 -2.19
N GLU A 22 -5.18 -0.38 -3.13
CA GLU A 22 -4.88 -0.07 -4.54
C GLU A 22 -6.04 0.62 -5.25
N LEU A 23 -7.30 0.31 -4.93
CA LEU A 23 -8.42 1.08 -5.47
C LEU A 23 -8.34 2.55 -5.05
N SER A 24 -7.92 2.82 -3.82
CA SER A 24 -7.75 4.20 -3.35
C SER A 24 -6.63 4.97 -4.06
N SER A 25 -5.64 4.27 -4.63
CA SER A 25 -4.53 4.91 -5.36
C SER A 25 -4.97 5.42 -6.75
N VAL A 26 -6.05 4.85 -7.29
CA VAL A 26 -6.64 5.24 -8.59
C VAL A 26 -7.76 6.27 -8.43
N LEU A 27 -8.41 6.30 -7.27
CA LEU A 27 -9.49 7.25 -7.01
C LEU A 27 -8.95 8.68 -6.82
N PRO A 28 -9.70 9.72 -7.26
CA PRO A 28 -9.30 11.13 -7.13
C PRO A 28 -9.41 11.66 -5.68
N VAL A 29 -9.48 10.76 -4.69
CA VAL A 29 -9.58 11.06 -3.27
C VAL A 29 -8.39 10.41 -2.58
N HIS A 30 -7.26 11.11 -2.63
CA HIS A 30 -6.05 10.70 -1.94
C HIS A 30 -5.48 11.89 -1.16
N SER A 31 -4.91 11.60 0.01
CA SER A 31 -4.11 12.57 0.75
C SER A 31 -2.74 12.76 0.07
N PHE A 32 -1.84 13.51 0.71
CA PHE A 32 -0.44 13.60 0.28
C PHE A 32 0.19 12.20 0.22
N MET A 33 0.65 11.82 -0.98
CA MET A 33 1.19 10.48 -1.28
C MET A 33 0.24 9.33 -0.86
N GLY A 34 -1.06 9.59 -0.73
CA GLY A 34 -2.04 8.59 -0.30
C GLY A 34 -2.08 8.28 1.20
N PHE A 35 -1.26 8.93 2.05
CA PHE A 35 -1.21 8.64 3.49
C PHE A 35 -2.53 8.95 4.21
N GLY A 36 -3.02 8.00 5.00
CA GLY A 36 -4.31 8.02 5.67
C GLY A 36 -5.43 7.45 4.79
N THR A 37 -5.52 7.86 3.52
CA THR A 37 -6.55 7.37 2.59
C THR A 37 -6.29 5.93 2.16
N TYR A 38 -5.04 5.59 1.86
CA TYR A 38 -4.65 4.25 1.44
C TYR A 38 -4.82 3.25 2.58
N GLU A 39 -4.33 3.57 3.77
CA GLU A 39 -4.41 2.69 4.93
C GLU A 39 -5.85 2.47 5.37
N LEU A 40 -6.67 3.52 5.32
CA LEU A 40 -8.09 3.41 5.62
C LEU A 40 -8.78 2.51 4.60
N ALA A 41 -8.55 2.72 3.30
CA ALA A 41 -9.09 1.87 2.25
C ALA A 41 -8.57 0.42 2.32
N PHE A 42 -7.35 0.22 2.81
CA PHE A 42 -6.76 -1.09 3.06
C PHE A 42 -7.50 -1.83 4.20
N GLY A 43 -7.81 -1.13 5.28
CA GLY A 43 -8.52 -1.71 6.42
C GLY A 43 -10.04 -1.82 6.27
N LEU A 44 -10.65 -1.01 5.39
CA LEU A 44 -12.11 -0.89 5.27
C LEU A 44 -12.80 -2.21 4.87
N PRO A 45 -12.38 -2.96 3.83
CA PRO A 45 -13.01 -4.22 3.45
C PRO A 45 -13.00 -5.24 4.59
N LEU A 46 -11.93 -5.24 5.39
CA LEU A 46 -11.76 -6.18 6.48
C LEU A 46 -12.56 -5.80 7.71
N LYS A 47 -12.78 -4.50 7.93
CA LYS A 47 -13.72 -4.05 8.96
C LYS A 47 -15.13 -4.59 8.71
N PHE A 48 -15.56 -4.72 7.45
CA PHE A 48 -16.84 -5.35 7.10
C PHE A 48 -16.85 -6.87 7.37
N LEU A 49 -15.69 -7.52 7.39
CA LEU A 49 -15.53 -8.93 7.75
C LEU A 49 -15.38 -9.16 9.27
N GLY A 50 -15.52 -8.11 10.09
CA GLY A 50 -15.45 -8.20 11.55
C GLY A 50 -14.05 -8.02 12.13
N GLU A 51 -13.04 -7.71 11.30
CA GLU A 51 -11.65 -7.58 11.74
C GLU A 51 -11.37 -6.28 12.52
N SER A 52 -10.26 -6.31 13.26
CA SER A 52 -9.74 -5.14 13.97
C SER A 52 -9.15 -4.12 13.00
N LEU A 53 -9.87 -3.02 12.74
CA LEU A 53 -9.42 -1.95 11.86
C LEU A 53 -8.02 -1.41 12.26
N LYS A 54 -7.72 -1.36 13.56
CA LYS A 54 -6.45 -0.85 14.07
C LYS A 54 -5.25 -1.70 13.63
N GLU A 55 -5.40 -3.02 13.59
CA GLU A 55 -4.33 -3.93 13.19
C GLU A 55 -4.07 -3.84 11.69
N TRP A 56 -5.15 -3.81 10.90
CA TRP A 56 -5.08 -3.71 9.45
C TRP A 56 -4.64 -2.33 8.95
N LEU A 57 -4.92 -1.25 9.69
CA LEU A 57 -4.33 0.07 9.44
C LEU A 57 -2.81 0.06 9.61
N LYS A 58 -2.28 -0.60 10.64
CA LYS A 58 -0.83 -0.72 10.85
C LYS A 58 -0.18 -1.52 9.74
N LEU A 59 -0.80 -2.63 9.35
CA LEU A 59 -0.29 -3.47 8.26
C LEU A 59 -0.34 -2.71 6.92
N GLY A 60 -1.46 -2.03 6.65
CA GLY A 60 -1.62 -1.15 5.49
C GLY A 60 -0.56 -0.06 5.43
N PHE A 61 -0.24 0.58 6.56
CA PHE A 61 0.82 1.60 6.63
C PHE A 61 2.20 1.03 6.27
N ILE A 62 2.51 -0.19 6.74
CA ILE A 62 3.78 -0.85 6.43
C ILE A 62 3.87 -1.16 4.93
N PHE A 63 2.82 -1.78 4.35
CA PHE A 63 2.79 -2.08 2.93
C PHE A 63 2.86 -0.81 2.08
N HIS A 64 2.08 0.21 2.42
CA HIS A 64 2.06 1.47 1.70
C HIS A 64 3.43 2.16 1.72
N SER A 65 4.07 2.24 2.89
CA SER A 65 5.41 2.80 3.04
C SER A 65 6.45 2.01 2.24
N PHE A 66 6.34 0.67 2.24
CA PHE A 66 7.21 -0.19 1.44
C PHE A 66 7.02 0.06 -0.06
N LEU A 67 5.78 0.17 -0.53
CA LEU A 67 5.48 0.46 -1.94
C LEU A 67 6.02 1.83 -2.35
N LEU A 68 5.77 2.88 -1.55
CA LEU A 68 6.27 4.23 -1.82
C LEU A 68 7.79 4.28 -1.86
N LEU A 69 8.46 3.67 -0.87
CA LEU A 69 9.92 3.64 -0.82
C LEU A 69 10.51 2.84 -1.98
N SER A 70 9.93 1.69 -2.30
CA SER A 70 10.38 0.85 -3.41
C SER A 70 10.20 1.58 -4.74
N SER A 71 9.04 2.19 -4.96
CA SER A 71 8.75 3.01 -6.14
C SER A 71 9.67 4.22 -6.25
N PHE A 72 10.04 4.85 -5.14
CA PHE A 72 10.98 5.96 -5.15
C PHE A 72 12.41 5.50 -5.50
N ILE A 73 12.90 4.45 -4.83
CA ILE A 73 14.25 3.91 -5.02
C ILE A 73 14.46 3.43 -6.46
N TRP A 74 13.47 2.78 -7.06
CA TRP A 74 13.59 2.25 -8.43
C TRP A 74 13.09 3.23 -9.48
N GLY A 75 11.97 3.89 -9.25
CA GLY A 75 11.33 4.77 -10.23
C GLY A 75 12.13 6.04 -10.51
N VAL A 76 12.69 6.69 -9.49
CA VAL A 76 13.43 7.95 -9.70
C VAL A 76 14.71 7.73 -10.50
N PRO A 77 15.61 6.79 -10.16
CA PRO A 77 16.79 6.53 -10.98
C PRO A 77 16.45 6.11 -12.42
N SER A 78 15.45 5.24 -12.60
CA SER A 78 15.01 4.82 -13.93
C SER A 78 14.50 5.99 -14.77
N ALA A 79 13.69 6.88 -14.18
CA ALA A 79 13.19 8.07 -14.87
C ALA A 79 14.32 9.03 -15.25
N LEU A 80 15.29 9.24 -14.35
CA LEU A 80 16.45 10.10 -14.61
C LEU A 80 17.36 9.53 -15.71
N LEU A 81 17.64 8.23 -15.68
CA LEU A 81 18.41 7.56 -16.72
C LEU A 81 17.71 7.64 -18.08
N LEU A 82 16.40 7.34 -18.12
CA LEU A 82 15.62 7.41 -19.35
C LEU A 82 15.59 8.82 -19.93
N SER A 83 15.44 9.84 -19.08
CA SER A 83 15.44 11.25 -19.49
C SER A 83 16.76 11.64 -20.18
N ARG A 84 17.90 11.18 -19.66
CA ARG A 84 19.23 11.45 -20.22
C ARG A 84 19.52 10.75 -21.54
N HIS A 85 18.87 9.62 -21.83
CA HIS A 85 19.04 8.89 -23.09
C HIS A 85 18.11 9.37 -24.21
N ARG A 86 17.14 10.25 -23.91
CA ARG A 86 16.18 10.79 -24.88
C ARG A 86 16.61 12.16 -25.46
N THR A 87 17.64 12.79 -24.90
CA THR A 87 18.35 13.96 -25.46
C THR A 87 19.55 13.52 -26.28
#